data_AF-A0A821ZJA3-F1
#
_entry.id   AF-A0A821ZJA3-F1
#
_cell.length_a   1.000
_cell.length_b   1.000
_cell.length_c   1.000
_cell.angle_alpha   90.00
_cell.angle_beta   90.00
_cell.angle_gamma   90.00
#
_symmetry.space_group_name_H-M   'P 1'
#
loop_
_entity.id
_entity.type
_entity.pdbx_description
1 polymer ?
#
loop_
_entity_poly.entity_id
_entity_poly.type
_entity_poly.pdbx_seq_one_letter_code
_entity_poly.pdbx_strand_id
1 'polypeptide(L)'
;MTSTYDFYSCYQKSGQPFAEWKAELCEKLRHCAFTTSASHRRPQDRALRDMYVIGTNSNKVRQALLKEQDPDLETTEKIVQLAERLEEDVRHFSAPNNHNDYSVAKLHNHTGTFNTIISIYDWCKLGSPTIHPSQLELKCYSGTRIKIKGECYVTVQYQNKNFQL
;
A
#
# COMPACT_ATOMS: atom_id res chain seq x y z
N MET A 1 -11.86 -11.91 31.74
CA MET A 1 -11.18 -10.60 31.72
C MET A 1 -9.77 -10.70 31.12
N THR A 2 -9.04 -11.80 31.31
CA THR A 2 -7.70 -12.01 30.74
C THR A 2 -7.64 -11.90 29.22
N SER A 3 -8.57 -12.53 28.49
CA SER A 3 -8.54 -12.51 27.01
C SER A 3 -8.70 -11.11 26.40
N THR A 4 -9.50 -10.23 27.01
CA THR A 4 -9.65 -8.83 26.58
C THR A 4 -8.39 -8.01 26.87
N TYR A 5 -7.74 -8.27 28.01
CA TYR A 5 -6.45 -7.67 28.31
C TYR A 5 -5.38 -8.12 27.31
N ASP A 6 -5.35 -9.41 26.95
CA ASP A 6 -4.42 -9.96 25.95
C ASP A 6 -4.64 -9.36 24.56
N PHE A 7 -5.89 -9.02 24.21
CA PHE A 7 -6.22 -8.32 22.97
C PHE A 7 -5.69 -6.88 22.97
N TYR A 8 -6.01 -6.08 23.99
CA TYR A 8 -5.55 -4.68 24.06
C TYR A 8 -4.04 -4.53 24.34
N SER A 9 -3.38 -5.60 24.76
CA SER A 9 -1.92 -5.66 24.94
C SER A 9 -1.18 -6.17 23.70
N CYS A 10 -1.90 -6.51 22.62
CA CYS A 10 -1.31 -7.03 21.39
C CYS A 10 -0.90 -5.90 20.45
N TYR A 11 0.31 -5.38 20.65
CA TYR A 11 0.91 -4.36 19.78
C TYR A 11 1.62 -4.98 18.58
N GLN A 12 1.64 -4.26 17.46
CA GLN A 12 2.39 -4.65 16.27
C GLN A 12 3.90 -4.65 16.58
N LYS A 13 4.58 -5.75 16.30
CA LYS A 13 6.03 -5.87 16.53
C LYS A 13 6.80 -5.03 15.51
N SER A 14 8.05 -4.69 15.83
CA SER A 14 8.93 -3.98 14.89
C SER A 14 9.20 -4.81 13.64
N GLY A 15 8.84 -4.27 12.47
CA GLY A 15 9.02 -4.93 11.17
C GLY A 15 7.96 -5.99 10.83
N GLN A 16 6.98 -6.22 11.70
CA GLN A 16 5.88 -7.15 11.41
C GLN A 16 4.88 -6.51 10.42
N PRO A 17 4.51 -7.18 9.31
CA PRO A 17 3.47 -6.70 8.41
C PRO A 17 2.12 -6.57 9.11
N PHE A 18 1.33 -5.54 8.78
CA PHE A 18 0.02 -5.33 9.40
C PHE A 18 -0.92 -6.50 9.15
N ALA A 19 -0.88 -7.11 7.97
CA ALA A 19 -1.71 -8.28 7.65
C ALA A 19 -1.48 -9.46 8.62
N GLU A 20 -0.22 -9.68 9.02
CA GLU A 20 0.15 -10.72 9.98
C GLU A 20 -0.33 -10.36 11.39
N TRP A 21 -0.06 -9.13 11.83
CA TRP A 21 -0.52 -8.66 13.14
C TRP A 21 -2.06 -8.61 13.25
N LYS A 22 -2.75 -8.24 12.18
CA LYS A 22 -4.22 -8.29 12.08
C LYS A 22 -4.72 -9.72 12.31
N ALA A 23 -4.09 -10.72 11.72
CA ALA A 23 -4.47 -12.11 11.92
C ALA A 23 -4.31 -12.51 13.41
N GLU A 24 -3.22 -12.11 14.07
CA GLU A 24 -3.03 -12.32 15.51
C GLU A 24 -4.14 -11.63 16.35
N LEU A 25 -4.48 -10.39 16.03
CA LEU A 25 -5.56 -9.66 16.70
C LEU A 25 -6.92 -10.34 16.52
N CYS A 26 -7.25 -10.74 15.29
CA CYS A 26 -8.49 -11.44 14.98
C CYS A 26 -8.60 -12.77 15.74
N GLU A 27 -7.49 -13.51 15.89
CA GLU A 27 -7.47 -14.73 16.68
C GLU A 27 -7.77 -14.46 18.16
N LYS A 28 -7.09 -13.46 18.75
CA LYS A 28 -7.33 -13.05 20.15
C LYS A 28 -8.75 -12.52 20.36
N LEU A 29 -9.30 -11.81 19.37
CA LEU A 29 -10.65 -11.27 19.38
C LEU A 29 -11.72 -12.37 19.50
N ARG A 30 -11.51 -13.55 18.90
CA ARG A 30 -12.44 -14.70 19.00
C ARG A 30 -12.62 -15.19 20.43
N HIS A 31 -11.59 -15.02 21.27
CA HIS A 31 -11.63 -15.40 22.68
C HIS A 31 -12.15 -14.28 23.59
N CYS A 32 -12.39 -13.10 23.04
CA CYS A 32 -12.94 -11.98 23.79
C CYS A 32 -14.46 -12.05 23.82
N ALA A 33 -15.04 -11.80 25.01
CA ALA A 33 -16.48 -11.73 25.20
C ALA A 33 -17.06 -10.38 24.73
N PHE A 34 -16.72 -9.94 23.51
CA PHE A 34 -17.41 -8.83 22.87
C PHE A 34 -18.80 -9.30 22.48
N THR A 35 -19.78 -9.00 23.34
CA THR A 35 -21.17 -9.41 23.14
C THR A 35 -21.69 -8.84 21.83
N THR A 36 -22.15 -9.73 20.95
CA THR A 36 -22.70 -9.39 19.63
C THR A 36 -24.04 -8.67 19.82
N SER A 37 -23.99 -7.35 20.04
CA SER A 37 -25.19 -6.53 19.91
C SER A 37 -25.58 -6.48 18.44
N ALA A 38 -26.85 -6.77 18.12
CA ALA A 38 -27.43 -6.80 16.77
C ALA A 38 -27.46 -5.43 16.05
N SER A 39 -26.69 -4.45 16.53
CA SER A 39 -26.61 -3.11 15.96
C SER A 39 -25.58 -3.06 14.83
N HIS A 40 -25.77 -2.13 13.89
CA HIS A 40 -24.97 -1.92 12.67
C HIS A 40 -23.45 -1.71 12.90
N ARG A 41 -23.02 -1.55 14.16
CA ARG A 41 -21.62 -1.45 14.55
C ARG A 41 -21.32 -2.54 15.56
N ARG A 42 -20.69 -3.63 15.12
CA ARG A 42 -20.30 -4.71 16.02
C ARG A 42 -19.26 -4.17 17.00
N PRO A 43 -19.38 -4.46 18.31
CA PRO A 43 -18.38 -4.02 19.29
C PRO A 43 -16.96 -4.51 18.96
N GLN A 44 -16.87 -5.65 18.27
CA GLN A 44 -15.65 -6.24 17.70
C GLN A 44 -14.99 -5.30 16.69
N ASP A 45 -15.75 -4.75 15.74
CA ASP A 45 -15.24 -3.86 14.70
C ASP A 45 -14.73 -2.55 15.31
N ARG A 46 -15.42 -2.05 16.35
CA ARG A 46 -14.95 -0.90 17.11
C ARG A 46 -13.62 -1.21 17.81
N ALA A 47 -13.54 -2.33 18.53
CA ALA A 47 -12.32 -2.73 19.23
C ALA A 47 -11.13 -2.92 18.28
N LEU A 48 -11.36 -3.48 17.08
CA LEU A 48 -10.35 -3.60 16.04
C LEU A 48 -9.89 -2.24 15.52
N ARG A 49 -10.82 -1.33 15.20
CA ARG A 49 -10.47 0.04 14.75
C ARG A 49 -9.63 0.79 15.79
N ASP A 50 -10.04 0.71 17.06
CA ASP A 50 -9.30 1.32 18.16
C ASP A 50 -7.88 0.72 18.27
N MET A 51 -7.76 -0.60 18.13
CA MET A 51 -6.46 -1.27 18.12
C MET A 51 -5.60 -0.90 16.92
N TYR A 52 -6.16 -0.70 15.72
CA TYR A 52 -5.36 -0.29 14.56
C TYR A 52 -4.72 1.08 14.75
N VAL A 53 -5.34 1.98 15.51
CA VAL A 53 -4.77 3.29 15.83
C VAL A 53 -3.73 3.20 16.95
N ILE A 54 -4.06 2.50 18.05
CA ILE A 54 -3.23 2.46 19.27
C ILE A 54 -2.07 1.47 19.12
N GLY A 55 -2.34 0.32 18.52
CA GLY A 55 -1.46 -0.84 18.44
C GLY A 55 -0.51 -0.85 17.25
N THR A 56 -0.74 -0.04 16.21
CA THR A 56 0.17 0.02 15.06
C THR A 56 1.50 0.65 15.44
N ASN A 57 2.59 0.13 14.89
CA ASN A 57 3.94 0.67 15.08
C ASN A 57 4.29 1.77 14.06
N SER A 58 3.57 1.86 12.93
CA SER A 58 3.80 2.95 11.97
C SER A 58 3.08 4.22 12.39
N ASN A 59 3.88 5.27 12.67
CA ASN A 59 3.35 6.62 12.89
C ASN A 59 2.62 7.16 11.65
N LYS A 60 3.01 6.77 10.42
CA LYS A 60 2.34 7.23 9.20
C LYS A 60 0.97 6.59 9.04
N VAL A 61 0.87 5.28 9.27
CA VAL A 61 -0.41 4.55 9.28
C VAL A 61 -1.34 5.17 10.33
N ARG A 62 -0.85 5.41 11.55
CA ARG A 62 -1.62 6.07 12.60
C ARG A 62 -2.14 7.44 12.17
N GLN A 63 -1.29 8.27 11.58
CA GLN A 63 -1.69 9.60 11.09
C GLN A 63 -2.69 9.53 9.93
N ALA A 64 -2.58 8.54 9.04
CA ALA A 64 -3.54 8.35 7.96
C ALA A 64 -4.92 7.96 8.50
N LEU A 65 -4.96 7.07 9.51
CA LEU A 65 -6.20 6.68 10.17
C LEU A 65 -6.87 7.83 10.93
N LEU A 66 -6.08 8.67 11.61
CA LEU A 66 -6.59 9.81 12.38
C LEU A 66 -7.14 10.95 11.51
N LYS A 67 -6.82 10.98 10.21
CA LYS A 67 -7.35 11.99 9.27
C LYS A 67 -8.80 11.72 8.87
N GLU A 68 -9.23 10.47 8.92
CA GLU A 68 -10.54 10.07 8.44
C GLU A 68 -11.58 10.16 9.57
N GLN A 69 -12.76 10.72 9.27
CA GLN A 69 -13.84 10.84 10.24
C GLN A 69 -14.66 9.55 10.30
N ASP A 70 -14.56 8.84 11.44
CA ASP A 70 -15.31 7.61 11.76
C ASP A 70 -15.32 6.56 10.63
N PRO A 71 -14.15 6.16 10.11
CA PRO A 71 -14.06 5.18 9.03
C PRO A 71 -14.60 3.82 9.51
N ASP A 72 -15.34 3.11 8.67
CA ASP A 72 -15.70 1.71 8.95
C ASP A 72 -14.47 0.80 8.94
N LEU A 73 -14.63 -0.46 9.35
CA LEU A 73 -13.50 -1.41 9.44
C LEU A 73 -12.85 -1.62 8.07
N GLU A 74 -13.64 -1.75 7.00
CA GLU A 74 -13.15 -1.97 5.64
C GLU A 74 -12.33 -0.77 5.13
N THR A 75 -12.81 0.44 5.34
CA THR A 75 -12.13 1.69 4.99
C THR A 75 -10.83 1.83 5.78
N THR A 76 -10.87 1.50 7.07
CA THR A 76 -9.68 1.51 7.94
C THR A 76 -8.62 0.57 7.38
N GLU A 77 -8.99 -0.67 7.00
CA GLU A 77 -8.07 -1.63 6.41
C GLU A 77 -7.50 -1.17 5.06
N LYS A 78 -8.33 -0.58 4.20
CA LYS A 78 -7.87 0.00 2.92
C LYS A 78 -6.84 1.11 3.13
N ILE A 79 -7.08 1.99 4.10
CA ILE A 79 -6.14 3.07 4.45
C ILE A 79 -4.81 2.48 4.92
N VAL A 80 -4.85 1.46 5.78
CA VAL A 80 -3.62 0.82 6.28
C VAL A 80 -2.85 0.15 5.15
N GLN A 81 -3.51 -0.66 4.32
CA GLN A 81 -2.86 -1.32 3.18
C GLN A 81 -2.25 -0.32 2.21
N LEU A 82 -2.95 0.78 1.93
CA LEU A 82 -2.43 1.85 1.09
C LEU A 82 -1.21 2.52 1.74
N ALA A 83 -1.25 2.77 3.05
CA ALA A 83 -0.14 3.38 3.77
C ALA A 83 1.10 2.48 3.85
N GLU A 84 0.94 1.17 4.06
CA GLU A 84 2.05 0.21 4.03
C GLU A 84 2.69 0.14 2.64
N ARG A 85 1.86 0.04 1.59
CA ARG A 85 2.36 0.04 0.20
C ARG A 85 3.11 1.32 -0.13
N LEU A 86 2.61 2.48 0.32
CA LEU A 86 3.30 3.76 0.15
C LEU A 86 4.61 3.81 0.92
N GLU A 87 4.71 3.19 2.09
CA GLU A 87 5.98 3.08 2.81
C GLU A 87 6.98 2.19 2.09
N GLU A 88 6.54 1.05 1.57
CA GLU A 88 7.38 0.17 0.75
C GLU A 88 7.86 0.90 -0.50
N ASP A 89 6.95 1.54 -1.24
CA ASP A 89 7.27 2.36 -2.40
C ASP A 89 8.29 3.43 -2.02
N VAL A 90 8.04 4.23 -0.98
CA VAL A 90 8.99 5.25 -0.53
C VAL A 90 10.33 4.64 -0.13
N ARG A 91 10.39 3.49 0.56
CA ARG A 91 11.67 2.84 0.91
C ARG A 91 12.42 2.36 -0.33
N HIS A 92 11.71 1.79 -1.31
CA HIS A 92 12.28 1.42 -2.60
C HIS A 92 12.75 2.64 -3.40
N PHE A 93 12.04 3.77 -3.31
CA PHE A 93 12.40 5.03 -3.95
C PHE A 93 13.44 5.86 -3.18
N SER A 94 13.58 5.66 -1.86
CA SER A 94 14.47 6.43 -0.97
C SER A 94 15.74 5.69 -0.60
N ALA A 95 15.92 4.44 -1.04
CA ALA A 95 17.21 3.78 -0.96
C ALA A 95 18.26 4.67 -1.64
N PRO A 96 19.41 4.96 -1.00
CA PRO A 96 20.39 5.91 -1.49
C PRO A 96 21.21 5.26 -2.62
N ASN A 97 20.59 5.06 -3.77
CA ASN A 97 21.35 5.07 -5.01
C ASN A 97 21.59 6.53 -5.34
N ASN A 98 22.85 6.94 -5.19
CA ASN A 98 23.43 8.16 -5.70
C ASN A 98 23.03 8.39 -7.17
N HIS A 99 21.87 9.01 -7.43
CA HIS A 99 21.72 10.01 -8.46
C HIS A 99 20.34 10.67 -8.43
N ASN A 100 20.38 11.98 -8.66
CA ASN A 100 19.29 12.95 -8.66
C ASN A 100 18.34 12.80 -9.86
N ASP A 101 18.03 11.58 -10.29
CA ASP A 101 17.26 11.31 -11.50
C ASP A 101 16.18 10.25 -11.22
N TYR A 102 15.25 10.61 -10.31
CA TYR A 102 13.98 9.91 -10.08
C TYR A 102 13.11 9.98 -11.32
N SER A 103 13.46 9.15 -12.29
CA SER A 103 12.80 9.19 -13.56
C SER A 103 12.10 7.88 -13.83
N VAL A 104 10.86 8.03 -14.27
CA VAL A 104 9.98 6.91 -14.55
C VAL A 104 9.76 6.82 -16.05
N ALA A 105 9.75 5.58 -16.55
CA ALA A 105 9.29 5.26 -17.89
C ALA A 105 7.84 4.77 -17.80
N LYS A 106 7.03 5.19 -18.75
CA LYS A 106 5.63 4.78 -18.85
C LYS A 106 5.50 3.68 -19.88
N LEU A 107 4.83 2.59 -19.50
CA LEU A 107 4.50 1.47 -20.39
C LEU A 107 3.07 1.65 -20.92
N HIS A 108 2.89 1.58 -22.24
CA HIS A 108 1.59 1.82 -22.88
C HIS A 108 0.95 0.55 -23.43
N ASN A 109 0.13 -0.10 -22.60
CA ASN A 109 -0.47 -1.36 -22.97
C ASN A 109 -1.64 -1.18 -23.97
N HIS A 110 -1.51 -1.71 -25.20
CA HIS A 110 -2.50 -1.58 -26.27
C HIS A 110 -3.83 -2.32 -26.04
N THR A 111 -4.03 -2.92 -24.86
CA THR A 111 -5.24 -3.69 -24.51
C THR A 111 -6.32 -2.89 -23.75
N GLY A 112 -6.21 -1.56 -23.72
CA GLY A 112 -7.30 -0.70 -23.26
C GLY A 112 -7.40 -0.49 -21.74
N THR A 113 -6.31 -0.70 -20.98
CA THR A 113 -6.25 -0.29 -19.56
C THR A 113 -4.87 0.23 -19.12
N PHE A 114 -4.95 0.98 -18.01
CA PHE A 114 -4.02 1.89 -17.33
C PHE A 114 -2.51 1.78 -17.62
N ASN A 115 -1.92 2.95 -17.91
CA ASN A 115 -0.48 3.16 -18.04
C ASN A 115 0.27 2.65 -16.79
N THR A 116 1.30 1.82 -16.98
CA THR A 116 2.15 1.35 -15.88
C THR A 116 3.37 2.24 -15.74
N ILE A 117 3.68 2.64 -14.50
CA ILE A 117 4.87 3.44 -14.17
C ILE A 117 5.96 2.46 -13.72
N ILE A 118 7.13 2.54 -14.35
CA ILE A 118 8.31 1.75 -13.96
C ILE A 118 9.49 2.66 -13.64
N SER A 119 10.37 2.21 -12.73
CA SER A 119 11.61 2.91 -12.44
C SER A 119 12.60 2.80 -13.61
N ILE A 120 13.53 3.75 -13.77
CA ILE A 120 14.66 3.59 -14.72
C ILE A 120 15.41 2.28 -14.46
N TYR A 121 15.57 1.89 -13.19
CA TYR A 121 16.31 0.68 -12.85
C TYR A 121 15.65 -0.58 -13.43
N ASP A 122 14.33 -0.70 -13.28
CA ASP A 122 13.60 -1.83 -13.86
C ASP A 122 13.49 -1.70 -15.38
N TRP A 123 13.41 -0.48 -15.92
CA TRP A 123 13.51 -0.24 -17.36
C TRP A 123 14.85 -0.72 -17.95
N CYS A 124 15.97 -0.51 -17.24
CA CYS A 124 17.28 -1.03 -17.63
C CYS A 124 17.28 -2.57 -17.68
N LYS A 125 16.62 -3.22 -16.70
CA LYS A 125 16.48 -4.69 -16.67
C LYS A 125 15.61 -5.24 -17.80
N LEU A 126 14.68 -4.43 -18.33
CA LEU A 126 13.87 -4.77 -19.51
C LEU A 126 14.63 -4.65 -20.83
N GLY A 127 15.94 -4.39 -20.79
CA GLY A 127 16.76 -4.21 -21.99
C GLY A 127 16.74 -2.78 -22.53
N SER A 128 16.34 -1.80 -21.71
CA SER A 128 16.39 -0.38 -22.05
C SER A 128 15.62 -0.01 -23.34
N PRO A 129 14.33 -0.38 -23.46
CA PRO A 129 13.55 -0.12 -24.67
C PRO A 129 13.43 1.37 -24.97
N THR A 130 13.51 1.76 -26.25
CA THR A 130 13.52 3.16 -26.69
C THR A 130 12.41 3.99 -26.04
N ILE A 131 12.80 5.09 -25.39
CA ILE A 131 11.89 6.01 -24.74
C ILE A 131 11.52 7.13 -25.72
N HIS A 132 10.23 7.39 -25.85
CA HIS A 132 9.65 8.52 -26.57
C HIS A 132 9.23 9.63 -25.60
N PRO A 133 9.26 10.92 -25.99
CA PRO A 133 8.80 12.00 -25.14
C PRO A 133 7.34 11.81 -24.71
N SER A 134 7.05 11.87 -23.42
CA SER A 134 5.68 11.80 -22.90
C SER A 134 5.18 13.19 -22.54
N GLN A 135 3.91 13.49 -22.86
CA GLN A 135 3.25 14.76 -22.49
C GLN A 135 2.62 14.70 -21.08
N LEU A 136 2.77 13.57 -20.38
CA LEU A 136 2.07 13.33 -19.13
C LEU A 136 2.76 14.04 -17.96
N GLU A 137 1.98 14.70 -17.11
CA GLU A 137 2.45 15.17 -15.80
C GLU A 137 1.87 14.26 -14.72
N LEU A 138 2.74 13.59 -13.96
CA LEU A 138 2.32 12.79 -12.82
C LEU A 138 2.51 13.57 -11.53
N LYS A 139 1.50 13.53 -10.66
CA LYS A 139 1.54 14.07 -9.30
C LYS A 139 1.20 12.95 -8.33
N CYS A 140 2.04 12.78 -7.32
CA CYS A 140 1.72 11.97 -6.16
C CYS A 140 0.54 12.59 -5.40
N TYR A 141 -0.16 11.76 -4.62
CA TYR A 141 -1.21 12.23 -3.71
C TYR A 141 -0.71 13.30 -2.71
N SER A 142 0.58 13.28 -2.36
CA SER A 142 1.24 14.31 -1.55
C SER A 142 1.38 15.68 -2.25
N GLY A 143 1.00 15.79 -3.53
CA GLY A 143 1.22 16.97 -4.37
C GLY A 143 2.60 17.02 -5.04
N THR A 144 3.50 16.10 -4.70
CA THR A 144 4.85 16.02 -5.28
C THR A 144 4.77 15.61 -6.75
N ARG A 145 5.42 16.38 -7.64
CA ARG A 145 5.49 16.03 -9.07
C ARG A 145 6.53 14.93 -9.30
N ILE A 146 6.18 13.94 -10.12
CA ILE A 146 7.10 12.88 -10.56
C ILE A 146 7.68 13.29 -11.91
N LYS A 147 9.02 13.26 -12.03
CA LYS A 147 9.73 13.55 -13.28
C LYS A 147 9.65 12.31 -14.19
N ILE A 148 9.02 12.45 -15.35
CA ILE A 148 8.91 11.36 -16.33
C ILE A 148 10.02 11.55 -17.37
N LYS A 149 10.78 10.50 -17.73
CA LYS A 149 11.76 10.59 -18.85
C LYS A 149 11.08 10.39 -20.20
N GLY A 150 10.03 9.59 -20.22
CA GLY A 150 9.17 9.40 -21.37
C GLY A 150 8.37 8.11 -21.29
N GLU A 151 7.93 7.64 -22.43
CA GLU A 151 7.10 6.44 -22.58
C GLU A 151 7.72 5.47 -23.58
N CYS A 152 7.58 4.18 -23.31
CA CYS A 152 8.10 3.13 -24.16
C CYS A 152 7.04 2.04 -24.35
N TYR A 153 7.11 1.38 -25.50
CA TYR A 153 6.33 0.18 -25.81
C TYR A 153 7.22 -1.03 -25.60
N VAL A 154 6.71 -2.07 -24.95
CA VAL A 154 7.47 -3.27 -24.62
C VAL A 154 6.67 -4.49 -25.04
N THR A 155 7.30 -5.36 -25.84
CA THR A 155 6.66 -6.62 -26.23
C THR A 155 6.91 -7.67 -25.16
N VAL A 156 5.85 -8.23 -24.57
CA VAL A 156 5.94 -9.37 -23.64
C VAL A 156 5.54 -10.67 -24.35
N GLN A 157 6.27 -11.73 -24.08
CA GLN A 157 5.92 -13.07 -24.52
C GLN A 157 5.22 -13.80 -23.36
N TYR A 158 3.98 -14.21 -23.58
CA TYR A 158 3.20 -15.00 -22.62
C TYR A 158 2.61 -16.22 -23.32
N GLN A 159 2.90 -17.42 -22.80
CA GLN A 159 2.40 -18.69 -23.34
C GLN A 159 2.61 -18.84 -24.87
N ASN A 160 3.83 -18.58 -25.35
CA ASN A 160 4.21 -18.60 -26.78
C ASN A 160 3.46 -17.59 -27.68
N LYS A 161 2.76 -16.61 -27.11
CA LYS A 161 2.18 -15.48 -27.85
C LYS A 161 2.89 -14.20 -27.47
N ASN A 162 3.23 -13.39 -28.47
CA ASN A 162 3.83 -12.08 -28.29
C ASN A 162 2.71 -11.03 -28.20
N PHE A 163 2.74 -10.22 -27.15
CA PHE A 163 1.84 -9.10 -26.93
C PHE A 163 2.65 -7.82 -26.89
N GLN A 164 2.27 -6.81 -27.67
CA GLN A 164 2.86 -5.47 -27.55
C GLN A 164 2.13 -4.70 -26.44
N LEU A 165 2.86 -4.37 -25.38
CA LEU A 165 2.43 -3.50 -24.28
C LEU A 165 3.13 -2.14 -24.32
#